data_AF-A0A1H7WVJ8-F1
#
_entry.id   AF-A0A1H7WVJ8-F1
#
_cell.length_a   1.000
_cell.length_b   1.000
_cell.length_c   1.000
_cell.angle_alpha   90.00
_cell.angle_beta   90.00
_cell.angle_gamma   90.00
#
_symmetry.space_group_name_H-M   'P 1'
#
loop_
_entity.id
_entity.type
_entity.pdbx_description
1 polymer ?
#
loop_
_entity_poly.entity_id
_entity_poly.type
_entity_poly.pdbx_seq_one_letter_code
_entity_poly.pdbx_strand_id
1 'polypeptide(L)'
;MKKIILTFLLFLGSLFYAQSVPTETYESENYSISHPAGWKVTNNDDIINIFPPNQIGAITISEYHDLKLPKAETKKFILALYKSADEEKKVTSKSGKKGYTEYFYEYLDEKEKLIWLTKVFQKDKNLYLVSVNCSQKYWNGNYMKIFNEAFDSFKIKK
;
A
#
# COMPACT_ATOMS: atom_id res chain seq x y z
N MET A 1 50.22 21.62 22.47
CA MET A 1 49.20 21.80 21.41
C MET A 1 49.33 20.67 20.41
N LYS A 2 48.43 19.67 20.42
CA LYS A 2 48.25 18.59 19.42
C LYS A 2 47.36 17.54 20.10
N LYS A 3 46.03 17.68 20.02
CA LYS A 3 45.03 16.64 20.38
C LYS A 3 43.56 17.00 20.14
N ILE A 4 43.25 18.15 19.53
CA ILE A 4 41.86 18.62 19.36
C ILE A 4 41.31 18.40 17.93
N ILE A 5 42.16 17.98 16.97
CA ILE A 5 41.74 17.91 15.55
C ILE A 5 40.96 16.63 15.20
N LEU A 6 40.94 15.60 16.05
CA LEU A 6 40.32 14.31 15.67
C LEU A 6 38.79 14.26 15.84
N THR A 7 38.18 15.18 16.60
CA THR A 7 36.75 15.10 16.94
C THR A 7 35.83 15.75 15.90
N PHE A 8 36.35 16.51 14.94
CA PHE A 8 35.55 17.19 13.90
C PHE A 8 35.27 16.32 12.66
N LEU A 9 35.99 15.21 12.48
CA LEU A 9 35.80 14.30 11.33
C LEU A 9 34.62 13.33 11.49
N LEU A 10 34.05 13.20 12.69
CA LEU A 10 32.90 12.31 12.95
C LEU A 10 31.53 12.93 12.67
N PHE A 11 31.44 14.25 12.42
CA PHE A 11 30.16 14.93 12.16
C PHE A 11 29.87 15.22 10.68
N LEU A 12 30.85 15.03 9.78
CA LEU A 12 30.67 15.28 8.34
C LEU A 12 30.08 14.09 7.57
N GLY A 13 29.93 12.92 8.21
CA GLY A 13 29.50 11.67 7.56
C GLY A 13 28.00 11.35 7.64
N SER A 14 27.18 12.15 8.32
CA SER A 14 25.77 11.80 8.60
C SER A 14 24.74 12.48 7.68
N LEU A 15 25.16 13.26 6.68
CA LEU A 15 24.27 13.82 5.66
C LEU A 15 24.19 12.91 4.44
N PHE A 16 23.89 11.63 4.63
CA PHE A 16 23.29 10.85 3.55
C PHE A 16 21.87 11.38 3.38
N TYR A 17 21.72 12.42 2.57
CA TYR A 17 20.43 12.83 2.04
C TYR A 17 19.77 11.60 1.44
N ALA A 18 18.73 11.09 2.10
CA ALA A 18 17.82 10.15 1.48
C ALA A 18 17.19 10.90 0.30
N GLN A 19 17.71 10.68 -0.90
CA GLN A 19 17.17 11.26 -2.12
C GLN A 19 15.74 10.75 -2.25
N SER A 20 14.77 11.62 -1.95
CA SER A 20 13.35 11.30 -2.09
C SER A 20 13.09 10.98 -3.55
N VAL A 21 12.51 9.81 -3.81
CA VAL A 21 12.06 9.45 -5.16
C VAL A 21 11.01 10.48 -5.59
N PRO A 22 11.13 11.12 -6.77
CA PRO A 22 10.09 12.01 -7.28
C PRO A 22 8.75 11.28 -7.32
N THR A 23 7.68 11.94 -6.87
CA THR A 23 6.34 11.37 -6.82
C THR A 23 5.36 12.15 -7.68
N GLU A 24 4.39 11.43 -8.21
CA GLU A 24 3.18 11.94 -8.86
C GLU A 24 1.98 11.54 -7.99
N THR A 25 0.85 12.21 -8.16
CA THR A 25 -0.38 11.88 -7.43
C THR A 25 -1.48 11.56 -8.42
N TYR A 26 -2.05 10.38 -8.30
CA TYR A 26 -3.32 10.05 -8.92
C TYR A 26 -4.45 10.64 -8.08
N GLU A 27 -5.34 11.38 -8.74
CA GLU A 27 -6.45 12.08 -8.13
C GLU A 27 -7.77 11.57 -8.71
N SER A 28 -8.65 11.01 -7.88
CA SER A 28 -10.05 10.73 -8.22
C SER A 28 -10.97 11.73 -7.53
N GLU A 29 -12.28 11.64 -7.75
CA GLU A 29 -13.23 12.47 -6.98
C GLU A 29 -13.18 12.14 -5.47
N ASN A 30 -13.02 10.86 -5.14
CA ASN A 30 -13.25 10.33 -3.80
C ASN A 30 -11.97 9.96 -3.04
N TYR A 31 -10.84 9.81 -3.73
CA TYR A 31 -9.56 9.46 -3.11
C TYR A 31 -8.37 10.03 -3.89
N SER A 32 -7.19 9.93 -3.30
CA SER A 32 -5.90 10.23 -3.90
C SER A 32 -4.87 9.19 -3.49
N ILE A 33 -3.86 8.98 -4.32
CA ILE A 33 -2.69 8.16 -3.97
C ILE A 33 -1.46 8.73 -4.66
N SER A 34 -0.36 8.84 -3.92
CA SER A 34 0.93 9.20 -4.47
C SER A 34 1.69 7.95 -4.90
N HIS A 35 2.40 8.03 -6.03
CA HIS A 35 3.23 6.97 -6.55
C HIS A 35 4.50 7.54 -7.16
N PRO A 36 5.56 6.74 -7.37
CA PRO A 36 6.77 7.23 -8.03
C PRO A 36 6.47 7.75 -9.43
N ALA A 37 7.14 8.83 -9.80
CA ALA A 37 7.09 9.37 -11.15
C ALA A 37 7.54 8.31 -12.17
N GLY A 38 6.86 8.26 -13.32
CA GLY A 38 7.13 7.29 -14.38
C GLY A 38 6.53 5.89 -14.17
N TRP A 39 5.81 5.65 -13.07
CA TRP A 39 4.90 4.51 -12.99
C TRP A 39 3.70 4.73 -13.91
N LYS A 40 3.20 3.65 -14.48
CA LYS A 40 2.01 3.70 -15.35
C LYS A 40 0.77 3.65 -14.49
N VAL A 41 -0.23 4.43 -14.86
CA VAL A 41 -1.58 4.41 -14.28
C VAL A 41 -2.56 3.99 -15.38
N THR A 42 -3.37 2.97 -15.13
CA THR A 42 -4.46 2.56 -16.03
C THR A 42 -5.77 2.47 -15.27
N ASN A 43 -6.87 2.70 -15.97
CA ASN A 43 -8.22 2.45 -15.49
C ASN A 43 -8.83 1.32 -16.34
N ASN A 44 -9.17 0.21 -15.70
CA ASN A 44 -9.78 -0.95 -16.32
C ASN A 44 -11.06 -1.27 -15.54
N ASP A 45 -12.22 -0.90 -16.10
CA ASP A 45 -13.54 -1.10 -15.47
C ASP A 45 -13.62 -0.54 -14.04
N ASP A 46 -13.19 0.72 -13.87
CA ASP A 46 -13.14 1.46 -12.60
C ASP A 46 -12.15 0.89 -11.56
N ILE A 47 -11.29 -0.04 -11.99
CA ILE A 47 -10.15 -0.51 -11.21
C ILE A 47 -8.91 0.25 -11.67
N ILE A 48 -8.36 1.05 -10.77
CA ILE A 48 -7.12 1.79 -11.01
C ILE A 48 -5.93 0.89 -10.72
N ASN A 49 -5.04 0.76 -11.69
CA ASN A 49 -3.81 0.00 -11.58
C ASN A 49 -2.61 0.94 -11.71
N ILE A 50 -1.71 0.93 -10.74
CA ILE A 50 -0.50 1.75 -10.72
C ILE A 50 0.70 0.83 -10.60
N PHE A 51 1.59 0.82 -11.61
CA PHE A 51 2.67 -0.16 -11.67
C PHE A 51 3.95 0.39 -12.30
N PRO A 52 5.13 -0.11 -11.89
CA PRO A 52 6.40 0.28 -12.49
C PRO A 52 6.49 -0.21 -13.95
N PRO A 53 7.31 0.44 -14.80
CA PRO A 53 7.46 0.05 -16.21
C PRO A 53 7.86 -1.41 -16.46
N ASN A 54 8.60 -2.00 -15.51
CA ASN A 54 9.04 -3.41 -15.56
C ASN A 54 7.97 -4.41 -15.07
N GLN A 55 6.80 -3.95 -14.64
CA GLN A 55 5.62 -4.77 -14.32
C GLN A 55 5.89 -5.88 -13.28
N ILE A 56 6.75 -5.60 -12.31
CA ILE A 56 7.11 -6.57 -11.25
C ILE A 56 6.02 -6.72 -10.15
N GLY A 57 5.00 -5.87 -10.20
CA GLY A 57 3.94 -5.74 -9.23
C GLY A 57 3.04 -4.55 -9.57
N ALA A 58 1.97 -4.35 -8.81
CA ALA A 58 1.06 -3.23 -8.99
C ALA A 58 0.42 -2.82 -7.65
N ILE A 59 -0.05 -1.58 -7.59
CA ILE A 59 -1.09 -1.15 -6.66
C ILE A 59 -2.41 -1.14 -7.41
N THR A 60 -3.42 -1.79 -6.86
CA THR A 60 -4.76 -1.84 -7.42
C THR A 60 -5.74 -1.17 -6.46
N ILE A 61 -6.64 -0.35 -6.98
CA ILE A 61 -7.66 0.35 -6.20
C ILE A 61 -9.01 0.08 -6.84
N SER A 62 -9.94 -0.43 -6.04
CA SER A 62 -11.34 -0.62 -6.42
C SER A 62 -12.24 0.09 -5.41
N GLU A 63 -13.23 0.79 -5.93
CA GLU A 63 -14.23 1.52 -5.14
C GLU A 63 -15.60 0.87 -5.35
N TYR A 64 -16.31 0.59 -4.26
CA TYR A 64 -17.63 -0.02 -4.30
C TYR A 64 -18.61 0.84 -3.52
N HIS A 65 -19.77 1.07 -4.12
CA HIS A 65 -20.91 1.76 -3.53
C HIS A 65 -22.09 0.81 -3.38
N ASP A 66 -22.97 1.10 -2.42
CA ASP A 66 -24.17 0.31 -2.12
C ASP A 66 -23.94 -1.18 -1.84
N LEU A 67 -22.71 -1.54 -1.44
CA LEU A 67 -22.35 -2.90 -1.07
C LEU A 67 -23.01 -3.27 0.25
N LYS A 68 -23.89 -4.28 0.23
CA LYS A 68 -24.56 -4.82 1.43
C LYS A 68 -23.64 -5.82 2.17
N LEU A 69 -22.42 -5.40 2.47
CA LEU A 69 -21.45 -6.19 3.25
C LEU A 69 -21.54 -5.77 4.73
N PRO A 70 -22.02 -6.64 5.64
CA PRO A 70 -21.97 -6.33 7.06
C PRO A 70 -20.53 -6.16 7.55
N LYS A 71 -20.32 -5.20 8.45
CA LYS A 71 -19.00 -4.94 9.06
C LYS A 71 -18.38 -6.20 9.72
N ALA A 72 -19.23 -7.05 10.30
CA ALA A 72 -18.83 -8.32 10.91
C ALA A 72 -18.30 -9.34 9.90
N GLU A 73 -18.71 -9.27 8.63
CA GLU A 73 -18.30 -10.21 7.58
C GLU A 73 -17.10 -9.71 6.77
N THR A 74 -16.62 -8.50 7.03
CA THR A 74 -15.58 -7.86 6.20
C THR A 74 -14.23 -8.58 6.28
N LYS A 75 -13.89 -9.16 7.44
CA LYS A 75 -12.66 -9.97 7.57
C LYS A 75 -12.74 -11.25 6.74
N LYS A 76 -13.88 -11.96 6.78
CA LYS A 76 -14.10 -13.15 5.95
C LYS A 76 -14.09 -12.81 4.46
N PHE A 77 -14.71 -11.69 4.08
CA PHE A 77 -14.65 -11.19 2.71
C PHE A 77 -13.19 -10.99 2.25
N ILE A 78 -12.35 -10.35 3.05
CA ILE A 78 -10.93 -10.14 2.71
C ILE A 78 -10.19 -11.47 2.53
N LEU A 79 -10.39 -12.43 3.43
CA LEU A 79 -9.75 -13.76 3.31
C LEU A 79 -10.22 -14.50 2.05
N ALA A 80 -11.49 -14.36 1.69
CA ALA A 80 -12.08 -15.01 0.52
C ALA A 80 -11.50 -14.48 -0.81
N LEU A 81 -11.08 -13.21 -0.87
CA LEU A 81 -10.40 -12.64 -2.06
C LEU A 81 -9.17 -13.47 -2.46
N TYR A 82 -8.49 -14.05 -1.47
CA TYR A 82 -7.26 -14.82 -1.64
C TYR A 82 -7.46 -16.33 -1.52
N LYS A 83 -8.70 -16.80 -1.31
CA LYS A 83 -9.01 -18.19 -0.93
C LYS A 83 -8.14 -18.66 0.26
N SER A 84 -7.86 -17.75 1.18
CA SER A 84 -6.96 -18.00 2.29
C SER A 84 -7.58 -18.96 3.31
N ALA A 85 -6.77 -19.88 3.82
CA ALA A 85 -7.12 -20.75 4.93
C ALA A 85 -6.81 -20.12 6.31
N ASP A 86 -6.30 -18.89 6.32
CA ASP A 86 -6.02 -18.16 7.55
C ASP A 86 -7.29 -17.90 8.37
N GLU A 87 -7.13 -17.82 9.69
CA GLU A 87 -8.19 -17.38 10.60
C GLU A 87 -8.42 -15.85 10.52
N GLU A 88 -9.65 -15.39 10.78
CA GLU A 88 -10.01 -13.96 10.77
C GLU A 88 -9.12 -13.06 11.63
N LYS A 89 -8.48 -13.60 12.69
CA LYS A 89 -7.54 -12.85 13.54
C LYS A 89 -6.30 -12.34 12.77
N LYS A 90 -5.96 -12.96 11.64
CA LYS A 90 -4.90 -12.50 10.73
C LYS A 90 -5.27 -11.20 10.02
N VAL A 91 -6.56 -10.93 9.84
CA VAL A 91 -7.04 -9.63 9.36
C VAL A 91 -7.14 -8.67 10.54
N THR A 92 -6.20 -7.72 10.59
CA THR A 92 -6.21 -6.67 11.62
C THR A 92 -7.21 -5.59 11.24
N SER A 93 -7.73 -4.88 12.24
CA SER A 93 -8.68 -3.79 12.01
C SER A 93 -8.48 -2.68 13.03
N LYS A 94 -8.65 -1.43 12.61
CA LYS A 94 -8.60 -0.25 13.47
C LYS A 94 -9.65 0.78 13.02
N SER A 95 -9.98 1.70 13.92
CA SER A 95 -10.73 2.90 13.54
C SER A 95 -9.88 3.73 12.59
N GLY A 96 -10.39 3.97 11.39
CA GLY A 96 -9.79 4.81 10.37
C GLY A 96 -10.27 6.26 10.47
N LYS A 97 -9.79 7.10 9.56
CA LYS A 97 -10.24 8.49 9.43
C LYS A 97 -11.64 8.56 8.81
N LYS A 98 -12.37 9.66 9.05
CA LYS A 98 -13.66 9.97 8.39
C LYS A 98 -14.79 8.94 8.63
N GLY A 99 -14.70 8.19 9.72
CA GLY A 99 -15.68 7.17 10.10
C GLY A 99 -15.49 5.83 9.39
N TYR A 100 -14.44 5.67 8.60
CA TYR A 100 -14.08 4.37 8.02
C TYR A 100 -13.49 3.45 9.09
N THR A 101 -13.75 2.16 8.96
CA THR A 101 -12.92 1.12 9.59
C THR A 101 -11.89 0.67 8.58
N GLU A 102 -10.62 0.67 8.98
CA GLU A 102 -9.51 0.21 8.15
C GLU A 102 -9.15 -1.21 8.57
N TYR A 103 -9.14 -2.13 7.61
CA TYR A 103 -8.70 -3.50 7.76
C TYR A 103 -7.40 -3.68 7.00
N PHE A 104 -6.50 -4.49 7.54
CA PHE A 104 -5.24 -4.82 6.90
C PHE A 104 -4.98 -6.32 6.92
N TYR A 105 -4.56 -6.86 5.77
CA TYR A 105 -4.20 -8.25 5.60
C TYR A 105 -2.98 -8.38 4.67
N GLU A 106 -2.03 -9.19 5.08
CA GLU A 106 -0.88 -9.60 4.27
C GLU A 106 -1.03 -11.09 3.92
N TYR A 107 -0.87 -11.40 2.64
CA TYR A 107 -1.00 -12.76 2.12
C TYR A 107 0.18 -13.10 1.22
N LEU A 108 0.73 -14.29 1.41
CA LEU A 108 1.78 -14.85 0.56
C LEU A 108 1.17 -15.96 -0.30
N ASP A 109 1.09 -15.71 -1.61
CA ASP A 109 0.73 -16.75 -2.57
C ASP A 109 1.97 -17.60 -2.87
N GLU A 110 2.07 -18.74 -2.19
CA GLU A 110 3.20 -19.67 -2.34
C GLU A 110 3.26 -20.33 -3.72
N LYS A 111 2.15 -20.38 -4.46
CA LYS A 111 2.08 -21.00 -5.79
C LYS A 111 2.61 -20.05 -6.84
N GLU A 112 2.15 -18.80 -6.81
CA GLU A 112 2.53 -17.77 -7.79
C GLU A 112 3.76 -16.95 -7.34
N LYS A 113 4.25 -17.17 -6.11
CA LYS A 113 5.36 -16.43 -5.49
C LYS A 113 5.10 -14.92 -5.48
N LEU A 114 3.90 -14.54 -5.07
CA LEU A 114 3.43 -13.16 -4.96
C LEU A 114 3.18 -12.79 -3.49
N ILE A 115 3.61 -11.60 -3.12
CA ILE A 115 3.23 -10.96 -1.85
C ILE A 115 2.07 -10.01 -2.13
N TRP A 116 1.05 -10.12 -1.31
CA TRP A 116 -0.13 -9.27 -1.33
C TRP A 116 -0.23 -8.48 -0.03
N LEU A 117 -0.33 -7.16 -0.14
CA LEU A 117 -0.74 -6.30 0.97
C LEU A 117 -2.13 -5.75 0.64
N THR A 118 -3.06 -5.80 1.58
CA THR A 118 -4.43 -5.34 1.35
C THR A 118 -4.89 -4.42 2.46
N LYS A 119 -5.40 -3.25 2.09
CA LYS A 119 -6.17 -2.36 2.96
C LYS A 119 -7.59 -2.30 2.44
N VAL A 120 -8.55 -2.57 3.33
CA VAL A 120 -9.96 -2.31 3.07
C VAL A 120 -10.43 -1.19 3.98
N PHE A 121 -11.05 -0.18 3.39
CA PHE A 121 -11.69 0.90 4.12
C PHE A 121 -13.19 0.78 3.95
N GLN A 122 -13.90 0.48 5.03
CA GLN A 122 -15.35 0.30 5.01
C GLN A 122 -16.07 1.36 5.84
N LYS A 123 -17.10 1.98 5.26
CA LYS A 123 -18.05 2.87 5.95
C LYS A 123 -19.44 2.67 5.37
N ASP A 124 -20.37 2.20 6.20
CA ASP A 124 -21.73 1.85 5.79
C ASP A 124 -21.71 0.90 4.58
N LYS A 125 -22.25 1.32 3.44
CA LYS A 125 -22.27 0.55 2.18
C LYS A 125 -21.13 0.92 1.21
N ASN A 126 -20.19 1.75 1.63
CA ASN A 126 -19.04 2.16 0.83
C ASN A 126 -17.80 1.36 1.24
N LEU A 127 -17.05 0.89 0.25
CA LEU A 127 -15.83 0.12 0.45
C LEU A 127 -14.76 0.55 -0.56
N TYR A 128 -13.56 0.85 -0.06
CA TYR A 128 -12.36 0.93 -0.89
C TYR A 128 -11.50 -0.31 -0.62
N LEU A 129 -11.12 -1.01 -1.68
CA LEU A 129 -10.16 -2.09 -1.65
C LEU A 129 -8.88 -1.58 -2.31
N VAL A 130 -7.81 -1.46 -1.53
CA VAL A 130 -6.48 -1.07 -2.01
C VAL A 130 -5.55 -2.24 -1.77
N SER A 131 -4.88 -2.72 -2.81
CA SER A 131 -3.90 -3.80 -2.66
C SER A 131 -2.60 -3.52 -3.39
N VAL A 132 -1.51 -4.03 -2.84
CA VAL A 132 -0.26 -4.25 -3.56
C VAL A 132 -0.19 -5.72 -3.91
N ASN A 133 0.23 -6.04 -5.12
CA ASN A 133 0.84 -7.33 -5.43
C ASN A 133 2.26 -7.13 -5.94
N CYS A 134 3.19 -7.99 -5.54
CA CYS A 134 4.56 -7.95 -6.04
C CYS A 134 5.19 -9.33 -6.01
N SER A 135 5.99 -9.66 -7.03
CA SER A 135 6.75 -10.90 -7.02
C SER A 135 7.74 -10.93 -5.85
N GLN A 136 7.75 -12.03 -5.11
CA GLN A 136 8.55 -12.20 -3.89
C GLN A 136 10.05 -11.92 -4.11
N LYS A 137 10.59 -12.26 -5.29
CA LYS A 137 12.00 -11.97 -5.64
C LYS A 137 12.32 -10.47 -5.70
N TYR A 138 11.33 -9.61 -5.93
CA TYR A 138 11.49 -8.15 -5.97
C TYR A 138 10.99 -7.47 -4.69
N TRP A 139 10.35 -8.19 -3.77
CA TRP A 139 9.87 -7.66 -2.50
C TRP A 139 11.00 -7.55 -1.46
N ASN A 140 11.99 -6.73 -1.76
CA ASN A 140 13.11 -6.43 -0.87
C ASN A 140 13.65 -5.02 -1.14
N GLY A 141 14.44 -4.51 -0.20
CA GLY A 141 15.16 -3.25 -0.32
C GLY A 141 14.28 -2.09 -0.79
N ASN A 142 14.71 -1.42 -1.87
CA ASN A 142 14.06 -0.22 -2.38
C ASN A 142 12.67 -0.48 -2.97
N TYR A 143 12.43 -1.61 -3.63
CA TYR A 143 11.11 -1.89 -4.21
C TYR A 143 10.05 -2.07 -3.14
N MET A 144 10.36 -2.86 -2.10
CA MET A 144 9.48 -3.04 -0.95
C MET A 144 9.17 -1.68 -0.31
N LYS A 145 10.20 -0.85 -0.08
CA LYS A 145 10.01 0.49 0.48
C LYS A 145 9.08 1.36 -0.38
N ILE A 146 9.34 1.43 -1.68
CA ILE A 146 8.59 2.27 -2.63
C ILE A 146 7.12 1.83 -2.74
N PHE A 147 6.86 0.52 -2.83
CA PHE A 147 5.49 0.01 -2.86
C PHE A 147 4.75 0.33 -1.56
N ASN A 148 5.40 0.18 -0.40
CA ASN A 148 4.79 0.53 0.89
C ASN A 148 4.52 2.02 1.01
N GLU A 149 5.48 2.89 0.62
CA GLU A 149 5.29 4.34 0.65
C GLU A 149 4.12 4.79 -0.22
N ALA A 150 4.01 4.25 -1.45
CA ALA A 150 2.89 4.53 -2.33
C ALA A 150 1.57 3.99 -1.76
N PHE A 151 1.56 2.75 -1.26
CA PHE A 151 0.39 2.11 -0.65
C PHE A 151 -0.11 2.81 0.62
N ASP A 152 0.81 3.35 1.43
CA ASP A 152 0.50 4.10 2.65
C ASP A 152 0.02 5.53 2.36
N SER A 153 0.32 6.07 1.18
CA SER A 153 -0.13 7.40 0.76
C SER A 153 -1.61 7.47 0.37
N PHE A 154 -2.28 6.32 0.20
CA PHE A 154 -3.70 6.28 -0.15
C PHE A 154 -4.54 7.06 0.87
N LYS A 155 -5.38 7.96 0.37
CA LYS A 155 -6.19 8.86 1.19
C LYS A 155 -7.58 9.04 0.59
N ILE A 156 -8.59 8.76 1.40
CA ILE A 156 -9.98 9.07 1.07
C ILE A 156 -10.22 10.58 1.27
N LYS A 157 -10.83 11.24 0.28
CA LYS A 157 -11.10 12.70 0.24
C LYS A 157 -12.41 13.09 0.91
N LYS A 158 -13.43 12.26 0.86
CA LYS A 158 -14.75 12.54 1.46
C LYS A 158 -15.05 11.60 2.63
#